data_AF-A0A9P1P9F0-F1
#
_entry.id   AF-A0A9P1P9F0-F1
#
_cell.length_a   1.000
_cell.length_b   1.000
_cell.length_c   1.000
_cell.angle_alpha   90.00
_cell.angle_beta   90.00
_cell.angle_gamma   90.00
#
_symmetry.space_group_name_H-M   'P 1'
#
loop_
_entity.id
_entity.type
_entity.pdbx_description
1 polymer ?
#
loop_
_entity_poly.entity_id
_entity_poly.type
_entity_poly.pdbx_seq_one_letter_code
_entity_poly.pdbx_strand_id
1 'polypeptide(L)'
;MIRKVIKFVIEEFKEFFKNLGIVCKYLTVLGIISLIVVCISIFHPELDATGNLVTIRTAFSSISGYILEKSTKNCTSDTRLLKNKILLVGSFSIISMIIITLGYIFNIDVNNPSLILIKNLLFSSIGFLTSANKDFSKKDS
;
A
#
# COMPACT_ATOMS: atom_id res chain seq x y z
N MET A 1 -12.38 18.68 13.21
CA MET A 1 -11.13 17.87 13.32
C MET A 1 -10.83 17.10 12.03
N ILE A 2 -11.80 16.34 11.49
CA ILE A 2 -11.65 15.50 10.28
C ILE A 2 -11.14 16.27 9.04
N ARG A 3 -11.68 17.46 8.74
CA ARG A 3 -11.21 18.29 7.60
C ARG A 3 -9.73 18.67 7.67
N LYS A 4 -9.19 18.90 8.88
CA LYS A 4 -7.77 19.23 9.06
C LYS A 4 -6.88 18.03 8.78
N VAL A 5 -7.29 16.84 9.25
CA VAL A 5 -6.58 15.57 9.00
C VAL A 5 -6.58 15.23 7.51
N ILE A 6 -7.72 15.33 6.83
CA ILE A 6 -7.80 15.08 5.39
C ILE A 6 -6.90 16.05 4.61
N LYS A 7 -6.93 17.34 4.95
CA LYS A 7 -6.07 18.34 4.30
C LYS A 7 -4.58 18.02 4.48
N PHE A 8 -4.18 17.67 5.70
CA PHE A 8 -2.80 17.26 6.01
C PHE A 8 -2.37 16.03 5.20
N VAL A 9 -3.21 15.00 5.14
CA VAL A 9 -2.93 13.78 4.35
C VAL A 9 -2.79 14.09 2.87
N ILE A 10 -3.65 14.96 2.33
CA ILE A 10 -3.58 15.39 0.92
C ILE A 10 -2.29 16.16 0.65
N GLU A 11 -1.88 17.06 1.54
CA GLU A 11 -0.64 17.83 1.40
C GLU A 11 0.60 16.92 1.44
N GLU A 12 0.68 16.00 2.39
CA GLU A 12 1.75 15.00 2.48
C GLU A 12 1.78 14.09 1.24
N PHE A 13 0.61 13.63 0.77
CA PHE A 13 0.53 12.81 -0.45
C PHE A 13 0.93 13.60 -1.70
N LYS A 14 0.58 14.89 -1.79
CA LYS A 14 0.97 15.78 -2.89
C LYS A 14 2.49 16.00 -2.90
N GLU A 15 3.09 16.22 -1.74
CA GLU A 15 4.54 16.35 -1.60
C GLU A 15 5.26 15.05 -1.95
N PHE A 16 4.77 13.92 -1.45
CA PHE A 16 5.21 12.58 -1.84
C PHE A 16 5.18 12.40 -3.36
N PHE A 17 4.03 12.68 -4.00
CA PHE A 17 3.85 12.49 -5.43
C PHE A 17 4.75 13.43 -6.24
N LYS A 18 5.00 14.66 -5.79
CA LYS A 18 5.92 15.60 -6.46
C LYS A 18 7.34 15.05 -6.53
N ASN A 19 7.78 14.38 -5.47
CA ASN A 19 9.13 13.83 -5.32
C ASN A 19 9.36 12.51 -6.09
N LEU A 20 8.30 11.90 -6.64
CA LEU A 20 8.42 10.69 -7.44
C LEU A 20 8.89 10.99 -8.88
N GLY A 21 9.77 10.13 -9.40
CA GLY A 21 10.07 10.07 -10.83
C GLY A 21 8.83 9.72 -11.65
N ILE A 22 8.81 10.13 -12.92
CA ILE A 22 7.63 10.01 -13.80
C ILE A 22 7.08 8.58 -13.89
N VAL A 23 7.96 7.58 -13.99
CA VAL A 23 7.58 6.15 -14.02
C VAL A 23 6.89 5.74 -12.72
N CYS A 24 7.44 6.12 -11.57
CA CYS A 24 6.84 5.80 -10.27
C CYS A 24 5.48 6.47 -10.10
N LYS A 25 5.26 7.67 -10.65
CA LYS A 25 3.95 8.34 -10.63
C LYS A 25 2.88 7.51 -11.34
N TYR A 26 3.16 7.05 -12.57
CA TYR A 26 2.22 6.20 -13.30
C TYR A 26 1.98 4.87 -12.58
N LEU A 27 3.03 4.23 -12.06
CA LEU A 27 2.89 2.99 -11.30
C LEU A 27 2.06 3.19 -10.03
N THR A 28 2.26 4.28 -9.29
CA THR A 28 1.45 4.59 -8.10
C THR A 28 -0.01 4.79 -8.45
N VAL A 29 -0.33 5.51 -9.54
CA VAL A 29 -1.71 5.70 -9.99
C VAL A 29 -2.36 4.36 -10.38
N LEU A 30 -1.66 3.56 -11.19
CA LEU A 30 -2.13 2.22 -11.57
C LEU A 30 -2.30 1.31 -10.36
N GLY A 31 -1.38 1.39 -9.40
CA GLY A 31 -1.44 0.65 -8.13
C GLY A 31 -2.65 1.04 -7.29
N ILE A 32 -2.96 2.33 -7.19
CA ILE A 32 -4.15 2.81 -6.45
C ILE A 32 -5.44 2.36 -7.14
N ILE A 33 -5.54 2.50 -8.46
CA ILE A 33 -6.72 2.05 -9.22
C ILE A 33 -6.92 0.54 -9.01
N SER A 34 -5.84 -0.24 -9.14
CA SER A 34 -5.89 -1.69 -8.94
C SER A 34 -6.23 -2.07 -7.50
N LEU A 35 -5.70 -1.34 -6.51
CA LEU A 35 -6.01 -1.53 -5.09
C LEU A 35 -7.50 -1.35 -4.82
N ILE A 36 -8.12 -0.30 -5.38
CA ILE A 36 -9.55 -0.05 -5.21
C ILE A 36 -10.36 -1.24 -5.71
N VAL A 37 -10.05 -1.75 -6.90
CA VAL A 37 -10.75 -2.90 -7.47
C VAL A 37 -10.54 -4.16 -6.63
N VAL A 38 -9.31 -4.43 -6.18
CA VAL A 38 -8.99 -5.55 -5.28
C VAL A 38 -9.76 -5.46 -3.96
N CYS A 39 -9.89 -4.26 -3.39
CA CYS A 39 -10.66 -4.05 -2.17
C CYS A 39 -12.15 -4.30 -2.39
N ILE A 40 -12.71 -3.84 -3.52
CA ILE A 40 -14.13 -4.07 -3.87
C ILE A 40 -14.38 -5.56 -4.08
N SER A 41 -13.50 -6.26 -4.80
CA SER A 41 -13.68 -7.68 -5.12
C SER A 41 -13.64 -8.62 -3.91
N ILE A 42 -13.13 -8.17 -2.76
CA ILE A 42 -13.21 -8.93 -1.50
C ILE A 42 -14.66 -9.11 -1.05
N PHE A 43 -15.52 -8.11 -1.28
CA PHE A 43 -16.92 -8.11 -0.85
C PHE A 43 -17.89 -8.55 -1.95
N HIS A 44 -17.37 -8.80 -3.15
CA HIS A 44 -18.12 -9.14 -4.37
C HIS A 44 -17.53 -10.38 -5.05
N PRO A 45 -17.72 -11.58 -4.46
CA PRO A 45 -17.09 -12.83 -4.93
C PRO A 45 -17.50 -13.22 -6.35
N GLU A 46 -18.65 -12.75 -6.84
CA GLU A 46 -19.09 -12.92 -8.23
C GLU A 46 -18.11 -12.33 -9.26
N LEU A 47 -17.30 -11.33 -8.89
CA LEU A 47 -16.31 -10.72 -9.76
C LEU A 47 -15.11 -11.64 -10.03
N ASP A 48 -14.87 -12.64 -9.17
CA ASP A 48 -13.75 -13.58 -9.31
C ASP A 48 -13.86 -14.51 -10.52
N ALA A 49 -15.07 -14.67 -11.08
CA ALA A 49 -15.29 -15.44 -12.30
C ALA A 49 -14.80 -14.71 -13.57
N THR A 50 -14.42 -13.43 -13.47
CA THR A 50 -13.96 -12.64 -14.61
C THR A 50 -12.44 -12.70 -14.74
N GLY A 51 -11.91 -13.17 -15.87
CA GLY A 51 -10.46 -13.23 -16.13
C GLY A 51 -9.75 -11.87 -15.94
N ASN A 52 -10.48 -10.76 -16.08
CA ASN A 52 -9.98 -9.41 -15.86
C ASN A 52 -9.53 -9.16 -14.41
N LEU A 53 -10.22 -9.73 -13.41
CA LEU A 53 -9.83 -9.52 -12.00
C LEU A 53 -8.50 -10.20 -11.70
N VAL A 54 -8.20 -11.33 -12.34
CA VAL A 54 -6.89 -11.98 -12.24
C VAL A 54 -5.81 -11.03 -12.75
N THR A 55 -5.98 -10.42 -13.92
CA THR A 55 -5.04 -9.43 -14.48
C THR A 55 -4.82 -8.25 -13.54
N ILE A 56 -5.89 -7.72 -12.94
CA ILE A 56 -5.82 -6.59 -12.01
C ILE A 56 -5.06 -6.97 -10.73
N ARG A 57 -5.31 -8.16 -10.16
CA ARG A 57 -4.56 -8.67 -9.01
C ARG A 57 -3.08 -8.84 -9.31
N THR A 58 -2.75 -9.40 -10.47
CA THR A 58 -1.36 -9.57 -10.90
C THR A 58 -0.67 -8.22 -11.07
N ALA A 59 -1.30 -7.27 -11.75
CA ALA A 59 -0.77 -5.91 -11.91
C ALA A 59 -0.55 -5.23 -10.55
N PHE A 60 -1.52 -5.33 -9.64
CA PHE A 60 -1.39 -4.81 -8.29
C PHE A 60 -0.24 -5.46 -7.52
N SER A 61 -0.12 -6.80 -7.59
CA SER A 61 0.96 -7.55 -6.94
C SER A 61 2.34 -7.08 -7.43
N SER A 62 2.52 -6.95 -8.75
CA SER A 62 3.79 -6.50 -9.33
C SER A 62 4.12 -5.05 -8.96
N ILE A 63 3.13 -4.15 -9.00
CA ILE A 63 3.33 -2.73 -8.65
C ILE A 63 3.66 -2.58 -7.16
N SER A 64 2.87 -3.23 -6.28
CA SER A 64 3.06 -3.15 -4.84
C SER A 64 4.39 -3.79 -4.42
N GLY A 65 4.76 -4.93 -5.01
CA GLY A 65 6.07 -5.55 -4.85
C GLY A 65 7.21 -4.64 -5.27
N TYR A 66 7.14 -4.02 -6.46
CA TYR A 66 8.14 -3.05 -6.92
C TYR A 66 8.29 -1.86 -5.95
N ILE A 67 7.16 -1.30 -5.50
CA ILE A 67 7.14 -0.16 -4.57
C ILE A 67 7.79 -0.55 -3.25
N LEU A 68 7.45 -1.71 -2.69
CA LEU A 68 8.01 -2.22 -1.45
C LEU A 68 9.50 -2.51 -1.59
N GLU A 69 9.91 -3.20 -2.65
CA GLU A 69 11.32 -3.51 -2.93
C GLU A 69 12.17 -2.25 -3.07
N LYS A 70 11.69 -1.26 -3.82
CA LYS A 70 12.37 0.03 -3.97
C LYS A 70 12.41 0.82 -2.66
N SER A 71 11.39 0.64 -1.82
CA SER A 71 11.36 1.21 -0.47
C SER A 71 12.45 0.58 0.39
N THR A 72 12.64 -0.74 0.33
CA THR A 72 13.64 -1.50 1.12
C THR A 72 15.08 -1.36 0.61
N LYS A 73 15.34 -1.45 -0.71
CA LYS A 73 16.71 -1.50 -1.27
C LYS A 73 17.48 -0.18 -1.18
N ASN A 74 16.77 0.94 -1.27
CA ASN A 74 17.38 2.26 -1.18
C ASN A 74 17.21 2.83 0.24
N CYS A 75 17.86 2.25 1.25
CA CYS A 75 18.11 2.94 2.53
C CYS A 75 19.04 4.12 2.25
N THR A 76 18.45 5.17 1.70
CA THR A 76 19.12 6.38 1.26
C THR A 76 19.47 7.19 2.49
N SER A 77 20.66 7.78 2.49
CA SER A 77 21.10 8.76 3.48
C SER A 77 20.12 9.94 3.60
N ASP A 78 19.32 10.21 2.57
CA ASP A 78 18.29 11.25 2.52
C ASP A 78 17.03 10.91 3.35
N THR A 79 16.85 11.66 4.44
CA THR A 79 15.73 11.55 5.38
C THR A 79 14.37 11.88 4.75
N ARG A 80 14.30 12.75 3.72
CA ARG A 80 13.04 13.08 3.04
C ARG A 80 12.52 11.92 2.21
N LEU A 81 13.42 11.21 1.52
CA LEU A 81 13.06 10.01 0.76
C LEU A 81 12.62 8.86 1.68
N LEU A 82 13.24 8.72 2.85
CA LEU A 82 12.83 7.73 3.86
C LEU A 82 11.43 8.06 4.43
N LYS A 83 11.17 9.33 4.79
CA LYS A 83 9.83 9.78 5.23
C LYS A 83 8.75 9.45 4.19
N ASN A 84 9.03 9.74 2.91
CA ASN A 84 8.12 9.46 1.80
C ASN A 84 7.78 7.97 1.66
N LYS A 85 8.79 7.09 1.82
CA LYS A 85 8.60 5.64 1.77
C LYS A 85 7.79 5.12 2.96
N ILE A 86 8.08 5.61 4.16
CA ILE A 86 7.33 5.27 5.37
C ILE A 86 5.87 5.69 5.22
N LEU A 87 5.60 6.87 4.68
CA LEU A 87 4.24 7.36 4.50
C LEU A 87 3.45 6.49 3.50
N LEU A 88 4.06 6.10 2.39
CA LEU A 88 3.44 5.25 1.38
C LEU A 88 3.17 3.83 1.91
N VAL A 89 4.20 3.17 2.46
CA VAL A 89 4.08 1.80 2.95
C VAL A 89 3.21 1.74 4.22
N GLY A 90 3.30 2.76 5.07
CA GLY A 90 2.40 2.96 6.21
C GLY A 90 0.93 3.06 5.77
N SER A 91 0.65 3.81 4.70
CA SER A 91 -0.70 3.90 4.14
C SER A 91 -1.21 2.54 3.66
N PHE A 92 -0.38 1.75 2.96
CA PHE A 92 -0.74 0.39 2.57
C PHE A 92 -1.03 -0.51 3.78
N SER A 93 -0.22 -0.43 4.83
CA SER A 93 -0.44 -1.20 6.06
C SER A 93 -1.77 -0.86 6.72
N ILE A 94 -2.09 0.44 6.87
CA ILE A 94 -3.33 0.89 7.50
C ILE A 94 -4.54 0.46 6.67
N ILE A 95 -4.53 0.70 5.36
CA ILE A 95 -5.63 0.32 4.46
C ILE A 95 -5.85 -1.20 4.51
N SER A 96 -4.77 -1.98 4.47
CA SER A 96 -4.86 -3.44 4.51
C SER A 96 -5.48 -3.94 5.81
N MET A 97 -5.10 -3.36 6.95
CA MET A 97 -5.66 -3.72 8.25
C MET A 97 -7.15 -3.38 8.36
N ILE A 98 -7.57 -2.22 7.84
CA ILE A 98 -8.98 -1.84 7.77
C ILE A 98 -9.76 -2.86 6.94
N ILE A 99 -9.28 -3.21 5.74
CA ILE A 99 -9.96 -4.15 4.85
C ILE A 99 -10.03 -5.55 5.46
N ILE A 100 -8.96 -6.03 6.11
CA ILE A 100 -8.97 -7.34 6.80
C ILE A 100 -9.96 -7.34 7.97
N THR A 101 -10.03 -6.24 8.72
CA THR A 101 -10.99 -6.09 9.84
C THR A 101 -12.43 -6.10 9.32
N LEU A 102 -12.71 -5.39 8.22
CA LEU A 102 -14.01 -5.43 7.56
C LEU A 102 -14.31 -6.84 7.04
N GLY A 103 -13.35 -7.50 6.39
CA GLY A 103 -13.50 -8.89 5.92
C GLY A 103 -13.84 -9.87 7.05
N TYR A 104 -13.25 -9.68 8.24
CA TYR A 104 -13.58 -10.44 9.44
C TYR A 104 -15.03 -10.16 9.91
N ILE A 105 -15.44 -8.90 9.97
CA ILE A 105 -16.79 -8.50 10.40
C ILE A 105 -17.86 -9.05 9.45
N PHE A 106 -17.62 -9.00 8.14
CA PHE A 106 -18.55 -9.48 7.12
C PHE A 106 -18.44 -10.99 6.84
N ASN A 107 -17.62 -11.73 7.61
CA ASN A 107 -17.41 -13.17 7.47
C ASN A 107 -17.03 -13.60 6.03
N ILE A 108 -16.12 -12.84 5.41
CA ILE A 108 -15.62 -13.14 4.07
C ILE A 108 -14.72 -14.38 4.11
N ASP A 109 -14.80 -15.21 3.07
CA ASP A 109 -13.95 -16.40 2.93
C ASP A 109 -12.47 -16.02 3.03
N VAL A 110 -11.78 -16.67 3.97
CA VAL A 110 -10.35 -16.49 4.21
C VAL A 110 -9.49 -16.86 3.01
N ASN A 111 -10.00 -17.70 2.11
CA ASN A 111 -9.36 -18.16 0.89
C ASN A 111 -9.63 -17.27 -0.33
N ASN A 112 -10.40 -16.18 -0.19
CA ASN A 112 -10.59 -15.21 -1.25
C ASN A 112 -9.22 -14.69 -1.73
N PRO A 113 -8.85 -14.83 -3.03
CA PRO A 113 -7.49 -14.52 -3.45
C PRO A 113 -7.19 -13.01 -3.42
N SER A 114 -8.22 -12.15 -3.52
CA SER A 114 -8.07 -10.71 -3.31
C SER A 114 -7.75 -10.40 -1.84
N LEU A 115 -8.39 -11.09 -0.90
CA LEU A 115 -8.11 -10.96 0.52
C LEU A 115 -6.71 -11.47 0.89
N ILE A 116 -6.28 -12.59 0.29
CA ILE A 116 -4.91 -13.12 0.44
C ILE A 116 -3.88 -12.08 -0.02
N LEU A 117 -4.14 -11.41 -1.16
CA LEU A 117 -3.27 -10.36 -1.67
C LEU A 117 -3.11 -9.20 -0.68
N ILE A 118 -4.20 -8.76 -0.05
CA ILE A 118 -4.18 -7.71 0.98
C ILE A 118 -3.46 -8.18 2.25
N LYS A 119 -3.62 -9.44 2.67
CA LYS A 119 -2.86 -10.03 3.80
C LYS A 119 -1.35 -10.00 3.52
N ASN A 120 -0.93 -10.39 2.32
CA ASN A 120 0.49 -10.38 1.93
C ASN A 120 1.06 -8.96 1.89
N LEU A 121 0.27 -8.00 1.40
CA LEU A 121 0.64 -6.59 1.43
C LEU A 121 0.83 -6.07 2.86
N LEU A 122 -0.09 -6.41 3.78
CA LEU A 122 0.01 -6.04 5.19
C LEU A 122 1.30 -6.56 5.81
N PHE A 123 1.58 -7.86 5.69
CA PHE A 123 2.77 -8.45 6.30
C PHE A 123 4.06 -7.88 5.72
N SER A 124 4.12 -7.66 4.41
CA SER A 124 5.28 -7.04 3.76
C SER A 124 5.47 -5.59 4.23
N SER A 125 4.37 -4.84 4.37
CA SER A 125 4.40 -3.46 4.84
C SER A 125 4.84 -3.35 6.30
N ILE A 126 4.35 -4.24 7.18
CA ILE A 126 4.80 -4.33 8.59
C ILE A 126 6.30 -4.67 8.65
N GLY A 127 6.76 -5.63 7.85
CA GLY A 127 8.17 -5.98 7.75
C GLY A 127 9.04 -4.79 7.36
N PHE A 128 8.61 -4.00 6.38
CA PHE A 128 9.29 -2.76 6.01
C PHE A 128 9.28 -1.72 7.14
N LEU A 129 8.13 -1.42 7.74
CA LEU A 129 8.01 -0.39 8.78
C LEU A 129 8.84 -0.73 10.02
N THR A 130 8.84 -2.00 10.44
CA THR A 130 9.65 -2.47 11.57
C THR A 130 11.15 -2.39 11.28
N SER A 131 11.58 -2.64 10.04
CA SER A 131 12.97 -2.42 9.60
C SER A 131 13.32 -0.93 9.58
N ALA A 132 12.45 -0.10 8.99
CA ALA A 132 12.68 1.34 8.85
C ALA A 132 12.78 2.06 10.20
N ASN A 133 12.05 1.61 11.22
CA ASN A 133 12.15 2.16 12.58
C ASN A 133 13.55 2.02 13.18
N LYS A 134 14.24 0.89 12.94
CA LYS A 134 15.61 0.68 13.40
C LYS A 134 16.60 1.64 12.75
N ASP A 135 16.36 1.98 11.48
CA ASP A 135 17.22 2.87 10.70
C ASP A 135 16.95 4.35 11.03
N PHE A 136 15.70 4.72 11.32
CA PHE A 136 15.34 6.07 11.77
C PHE A 136 15.92 6.38 13.15
N SER A 137 15.82 5.44 14.09
CA SER A 137 16.36 5.59 15.46
C SER A 137 17.89 5.76 15.53
N LYS A 138 18.63 5.33 14.51
CA LYS A 138 20.09 5.50 14.42
C LYS A 138 20.54 6.83 13.81
N LYS A 139 19.64 7.54 13.13
CA LYS A 139 19.94 8.83 12.46
C LYS A 139 19.52 10.04 13.28
N ASP A 140 18.61 9.87 14.24
CA ASP A 140 18.17 10.92 15.18
C ASP A 140 19.04 10.99 16.45
N SER A 141 20.09 10.15 16.56
CA SER A 141 21.10 10.13 17.62
C SER A 141 22.44 10.64 17.11
#